data_AF-A0A542XKJ7-F1
#
_entry.id   AF-A0A542XKJ7-F1
#
_cell.length_a   1.000
_cell.length_b   1.000
_cell.length_c   1.000
_cell.angle_alpha   90.00
_cell.angle_beta   90.00
_cell.angle_gamma   90.00
#
_symmetry.space_group_name_H-M   'P 1'
#
loop_
_entity.id
_entity.type
_entity.pdbx_description
1 polymer ?
#
loop_
_entity_poly.entity_id
_entity_poly.type
_entity_poly.pdbx_seq_one_letter_code
_entity_poly.pdbx_strand_id
1 'polypeptide(L)'
;MNTRTTRRTTGHTDWCGRDHRCNLGEHRSDDIVVDLPARARAVLVRVRTATGRDHADIRVRVALAPTEPAARRQLAGLLGDLRHTVTRAAIATHPHPRSNLR
;
A
#
# COMPACT_ATOMS: atom_id res chain seq x y z
N MET A 1 -15.39 -26.07 10.86
CA MET A 1 -14.19 -25.56 11.59
C MET A 1 -13.97 -24.13 11.15
N ASN A 2 -14.39 -23.17 11.99
CA ASN A 2 -14.46 -21.76 11.63
C ASN A 2 -13.10 -21.10 11.91
N THR A 3 -12.41 -20.67 10.86
CA THR A 3 -11.22 -19.82 10.98
C THR A 3 -11.63 -18.45 11.48
N ARG A 4 -11.52 -18.28 12.79
CA ARG A 4 -11.67 -17.01 13.50
C ARG A 4 -10.58 -16.05 13.02
N THR A 5 -10.91 -15.19 12.06
CA THR A 5 -10.10 -14.03 11.69
C THR A 5 -9.87 -13.19 12.94
N THR A 6 -8.65 -13.18 13.45
CA THR A 6 -8.25 -12.28 14.54
C THR A 6 -8.25 -10.85 14.00
N ARG A 7 -9.40 -10.18 14.12
CA ARG A 7 -9.50 -8.73 14.04
C ARG A 7 -8.70 -8.16 15.21
N ARG A 8 -7.44 -7.81 14.97
CA ARG A 8 -6.65 -6.98 15.90
C ARG A 8 -7.02 -5.53 15.65
N THR A 9 -8.06 -5.05 16.32
CA THR A 9 -8.32 -3.62 16.45
C THR A 9 -7.60 -3.10 17.69
N THR A 10 -6.58 -2.26 17.51
CA THR A 10 -6.17 -1.24 18.50
C THR A 10 -5.30 -0.14 17.83
N GLY A 11 -5.97 0.92 17.32
CA GLY A 11 -5.59 2.35 17.10
C GLY A 11 -4.27 2.75 16.40
N HIS A 12 -4.17 3.73 15.46
CA HIS A 12 -5.05 4.88 15.15
C HIS A 12 -5.05 5.27 13.62
N THR A 13 -6.24 5.28 12.99
CA THR A 13 -6.70 5.80 11.67
C THR A 13 -7.71 7.00 11.76
N ASP A 14 -7.58 8.06 10.94
CA ASP A 14 -8.46 9.28 10.77
C ASP A 14 -8.18 10.52 11.67
N TRP A 15 -7.68 10.27 12.88
CA TRP A 15 -8.15 10.89 14.12
C TRP A 15 -7.08 11.18 15.19
N CYS A 16 -5.79 11.30 14.84
CA CYS A 16 -4.86 11.87 15.81
C CYS A 16 -5.16 13.37 15.94
N GLY A 17 -5.81 13.74 17.05
CA GLY A 17 -6.14 15.12 17.39
C GLY A 17 -4.88 15.99 17.43
N ARG A 18 -5.04 17.30 17.15
CA ARG A 18 -3.95 18.26 16.92
C ARG A 18 -2.87 18.29 18.02
N ASP A 19 -3.22 17.85 19.24
CA ASP A 19 -2.35 17.85 20.41
C ASP A 19 -2.12 16.45 21.03
N HIS A 20 -2.45 15.38 20.29
CA HIS A 20 -2.27 14.03 20.79
C HIS A 20 -0.85 13.49 20.53
N ARG A 21 -0.15 13.14 21.61
CA ARG A 21 1.15 12.45 21.53
C ARG A 21 0.95 10.94 21.45
N CYS A 22 0.84 10.40 20.24
CA CYS A 22 0.98 8.96 20.05
C CYS A 22 2.46 8.58 20.26
N ASN A 23 2.76 7.79 21.27
CA ASN A 23 4.11 7.24 21.50
C ASN A 23 4.43 6.07 20.54
N LEU A 24 3.86 6.09 19.35
CA LEU A 24 4.08 5.11 18.29
C LEU A 24 5.10 5.70 17.32
N GLY A 25 6.11 4.92 16.93
CA GLY A 25 7.08 5.36 15.92
C GLY A 25 6.45 5.68 14.56
N GLU A 26 5.27 5.09 14.29
CA GLU A 26 4.50 5.26 13.06
C GLU A 26 2.99 5.16 13.32
N HIS A 27 2.21 5.95 12.56
CA HIS A 27 0.76 5.90 12.52
C HIS A 27 0.33 5.29 11.20
N ARG A 28 -0.61 4.35 11.21
CA ARG A 28 -0.95 3.54 10.04
C ARG A 28 -2.46 3.61 9.82
N SER A 29 -2.90 3.82 8.57
CA SER A 29 -4.32 3.74 8.18
C SER A 29 -4.86 2.31 8.31
N ASP A 30 -6.17 2.16 8.13
CA ASP A 30 -6.76 0.84 7.93
C ASP A 30 -6.26 0.28 6.60
N ASP A 31 -6.23 -1.06 6.53
CA ASP A 31 -5.83 -1.79 5.33
C ASP A 31 -6.81 -1.50 4.19
N ILE A 32 -6.31 -0.91 3.10
CA ILE A 32 -7.02 -0.87 1.82
C ILE A 32 -6.65 -2.15 1.07
N VAL A 33 -7.59 -3.08 0.99
CA VAL A 33 -7.34 -4.43 0.47
C VAL A 33 -7.92 -4.61 -0.93
N VAL A 34 -7.09 -5.10 -1.85
CA VAL A 34 -7.53 -5.72 -3.11
C VAL A 34 -7.36 -7.22 -2.96
N ASP A 35 -8.45 -7.97 -3.06
CA ASP A 35 -8.45 -9.42 -2.85
C ASP A 35 -8.97 -10.12 -4.12
N LEU A 36 -8.14 -11.02 -4.67
CA LEU A 36 -8.47 -11.91 -5.77
C LEU A 36 -8.34 -13.34 -5.23
N PRO A 37 -9.45 -13.97 -4.80
CA PRO A 37 -9.41 -15.25 -4.10
C PRO A 37 -8.54 -16.30 -4.79
N ALA A 38 -7.68 -16.94 -4.00
CA ALA A 38 -6.70 -17.95 -4.45
C ALA A 38 -5.64 -17.48 -5.47
N ARG A 39 -5.65 -16.22 -5.90
CA ARG A 39 -4.79 -15.71 -6.98
C ARG A 39 -3.85 -14.61 -6.51
N ALA A 40 -4.38 -13.59 -5.85
CA ALA A 40 -3.57 -12.47 -5.38
C ALA A 40 -4.24 -11.71 -4.24
N ARG A 41 -3.43 -11.02 -3.46
CA ARG A 41 -3.86 -10.05 -2.46
C ARG A 41 -2.89 -8.89 -2.42
N ALA A 42 -3.39 -7.67 -2.54
CA ALA A 42 -2.62 -6.46 -2.29
C ALA A 42 -3.22 -5.72 -1.10
N VAL A 43 -2.34 -5.21 -0.23
CA VAL A 43 -2.71 -4.37 0.90
C VAL A 43 -1.95 -3.07 0.76
N LEU A 44 -2.68 -1.96 0.77
CA LEU A 44 -2.16 -0.60 0.76
C LEU A 44 -2.48 0.04 2.11
N VAL A 45 -1.48 0.67 2.72
CA VAL A 45 -1.60 1.38 4.00
C VAL A 45 -0.93 2.75 3.86
N ARG A 46 -1.61 3.81 4.28
CA ARG A 46 -0.98 5.12 4.49
C ARG A 46 -0.27 5.10 5.83
N VAL A 47 1.00 5.47 5.83
CA VAL A 47 1.84 5.53 7.03
C VAL A 47 2.33 6.97 7.23
N ARG A 48 2.21 7.47 8.46
CA ARG A 48 2.83 8.73 8.90
C ARG A 48 3.90 8.42 9.93
N THR A 49 5.13 8.85 9.68
CA THR A 49 6.24 8.68 10.63
C THR A 49 6.12 9.67 11.78
N ALA A 50 6.83 9.41 12.89
CA ALA A 50 6.96 10.37 14.00
C ALA A 50 7.52 11.73 13.57
N THR A 51 8.29 11.79 12.47
CA THR A 51 8.81 13.03 11.88
C THR A 51 7.81 13.77 10.98
N GLY A 52 6.56 13.29 10.92
CA GLY A 52 5.47 13.90 10.15
C GLY A 52 5.50 13.59 8.65
N ARG A 53 6.37 12.70 8.18
CA ARG A 53 6.43 12.31 6.76
C ARG A 53 5.39 11.23 6.46
N ASP A 54 4.63 11.46 5.39
CA ASP A 54 3.67 10.48 4.87
C ASP A 54 4.30 9.62 3.78
N HIS A 55 4.05 8.31 3.83
CA HIS A 55 4.35 7.39 2.74
C HIS A 55 3.24 6.33 2.59
N ALA A 56 3.18 5.72 1.41
CA ALA A 56 2.34 4.56 1.17
C ALA A 56 3.18 3.29 1.36
N ASP A 57 2.68 2.36 2.16
CA ASP A 57 3.22 1.00 2.26
C ASP A 57 2.34 0.05 1.45
N ILE A 58 2.94 -0.74 0.57
CA ILE A 58 2.25 -1.67 -0.33
C ILE A 58 2.82 -3.07 -0.12
N ARG A 59 1.95 -4.02 0.24
CA ARG A 59 2.28 -5.44 0.33
C ARG A 59 1.46 -6.22 -0.69
N VAL A 60 2.13 -6.83 -1.66
CA VAL A 60 1.49 -7.66 -2.69
C VAL A 60 1.90 -9.12 -2.51
N ARG A 61 0.92 -10.02 -2.63
CA ARG A 61 1.12 -11.48 -2.69
C ARG A 61 0.40 -12.00 -3.94
N VAL A 62 1.09 -12.82 -4.73
CA VAL A 62 0.53 -13.44 -5.93
C VAL A 62 0.88 -14.94 -5.91
N ALA A 63 -0.10 -15.78 -6.22
CA ALA A 63 0.14 -17.19 -6.45
C ALA A 63 0.90 -17.37 -7.78
N LEU A 64 2.09 -17.97 -7.71
CA LEU A 64 2.92 -18.21 -8.89
C LEU A 64 2.50 -19.51 -9.59
N ALA A 65 2.80 -19.58 -10.88
CA ALA A 65 2.68 -20.79 -11.67
C ALA A 65 3.53 -21.91 -11.06
N PRO A 66 3.10 -23.18 -11.17
CA PRO A 66 3.80 -24.31 -10.57
C PRO A 66 5.15 -24.62 -11.22
N THR A 67 5.40 -24.07 -12.42
CA THR A 67 6.65 -24.30 -13.16
C THR A 67 7.53 -23.06 -13.12
N GLU A 68 8.83 -23.29 -12.87
CA GLU A 68 9.81 -22.22 -12.72
C GLU A 68 9.87 -21.24 -13.91
N PRO A 69 9.86 -21.67 -15.19
CA PRO A 69 9.89 -20.73 -16.30
C PRO A 69 8.65 -19.82 -16.36
N ALA A 70 7.48 -20.34 -15.99
CA ALA A 70 6.25 -19.56 -15.97
C ALA A 70 6.23 -18.60 -14.78
N ALA A 71 6.66 -19.05 -13.60
CA ALA A 71 6.79 -18.21 -12.40
C ALA A 71 7.75 -17.03 -12.63
N ARG A 72 8.89 -17.26 -13.29
CA ARG A 72 9.85 -16.19 -13.64
C ARG A 72 9.26 -15.16 -14.59
N ARG A 73 8.50 -15.59 -15.59
CA ARG A 73 7.80 -14.66 -16.50
C ARG A 73 6.76 -13.83 -15.75
N GLN A 74 6.01 -14.45 -14.84
CA GLN A 74 5.07 -13.72 -13.99
C GLN A 74 5.77 -12.68 -13.10
N LEU A 75 6.88 -13.05 -12.47
CA LEU A 75 7.65 -12.14 -11.61
C LEU A 75 8.25 -10.97 -12.41
N ALA A 76 8.76 -11.23 -13.61
CA ALA A 76 9.29 -10.18 -14.48
C ALA A 76 8.19 -9.18 -14.89
N GLY A 77 7.02 -9.68 -15.29
CA GLY A 77 5.86 -8.83 -15.60
C GLY A 77 5.41 -8.02 -14.38
N LEU A 78 5.21 -8.69 -13.23
CA LEU A 78 4.82 -8.04 -11.99
C LEU A 78 5.81 -6.95 -11.55
N LEU A 79 7.12 -7.18 -11.71
CA LEU A 79 8.14 -6.16 -11.40
C LEU A 79 8.03 -4.94 -12.34
N GLY A 80 7.75 -5.17 -13.62
CA GLY A 80 7.48 -4.09 -14.58
C GLY A 80 6.26 -3.26 -14.19
N ASP A 81 5.16 -3.91 -13.85
CA ASP A 81 3.91 -3.26 -13.43
C ASP A 81 4.06 -2.51 -12.11
N LEU A 82 4.77 -3.09 -11.14
CA LEU A 82 5.08 -2.42 -9.87
C LEU A 82 5.95 -1.20 -10.08
N ARG A 83 7.00 -1.30 -10.92
CA ARG A 83 7.84 -0.16 -11.29
C ARG A 83 7.00 0.96 -11.90
N HIS A 84 6.14 0.62 -12.87
CA HIS A 84 5.27 1.58 -13.51
C HIS A 84 4.33 2.27 -12.50
N THR A 85 3.67 1.48 -11.65
CA THR A 85 2.73 1.96 -10.64
C THR A 85 3.40 2.90 -9.63
N VAL A 86 4.56 2.50 -9.09
CA VAL A 86 5.33 3.31 -8.14
C VAL A 86 5.81 4.61 -8.78
N THR A 87 6.33 4.56 -10.01
CA THR A 87 6.76 5.76 -10.74
C THR A 87 5.59 6.72 -10.96
N ARG A 88 4.42 6.21 -11.38
CA ARG A 88 3.22 7.03 -11.57
C ARG A 88 2.77 7.69 -10.28
N ALA A 89 2.72 6.95 -9.17
CA ALA A 89 2.37 7.50 -7.86
C ALA A 89 3.38 8.56 -7.38
N ALA A 90 4.67 8.34 -7.60
CA ALA A 90 5.72 9.28 -7.23
C ALA A 90 5.68 10.59 -8.04
N ILE A 91 5.27 10.53 -9.32
CA ILE A 91 5.13 11.72 -10.17
C ILE A 91 3.82 12.47 -9.88
N ALA A 92 2.75 11.78 -9.47
CA ALA A 92 1.45 12.39 -9.18
C ALA A 92 1.50 13.46 -8.07
N THR A 93 2.53 13.47 -7.22
CA THR A 93 2.75 14.50 -6.20
C THR A 93 3.31 15.81 -6.76
N HIS A 94 3.82 15.81 -8.00
CA HIS A 94 4.34 17.01 -8.63
C HIS A 94 3.15 17.84 -9.15
N PRO A 95 2.97 19.09 -8.68
CA PRO A 95 1.92 19.95 -9.20
C PRO A 95 2.13 20.09 -10.70
N HIS A 96 1.10 19.81 -11.50
CA HIS A 96 1.13 20.21 -12.90
C HIS A 96 1.27 21.73 -12.95
N PRO A 97 2.19 22.30 -13.77
CA PRO A 97 2.20 23.72 -14.01
C PRO A 97 0.82 24.09 -14.55
N ARG A 98 0.12 24.97 -13.82
CA ARG A 98 -1.17 25.49 -14.27
C ARG A 98 -0.87 26.27 -15.55
N SER A 99 -1.30 25.75 -16.69
CA SER A 99 -1.36 26.54 -17.91
C SER A 99 -2.39 27.64 -17.67
N ASN A 100 -1.90 28.83 -17.33
CA ASN A 100 -2.69 30.05 -17.37
C ASN A 100 -2.97 30.36 -18.84
N LEU A 101 -3.97 29.68 -19.40
CA LEU A 101 -4.63 30.12 -20.63
C LEU A 101 -5.41 31.38 -20.27
N ARG A 102 -4.85 32.52 -20.70
CA ARG A 102 -5.52 33.82 -20.78
C ARG A 102 -6.46 33.84 -21.98
#